data_AF-A0A315X0I9-F1
#
_entry.id   AF-A0A315X0I9-F1
#
_cell.length_a   1.000
_cell.length_b   1.000
_cell.length_c   1.000
_cell.angle_alpha   90.00
_cell.angle_beta   90.00
_cell.angle_gamma   90.00
#
_symmetry.space_group_name_H-M   'P 1'
#
loop_
_entity.id
_entity.type
_entity.pdbx_description
1 polymer ?
#
loop_
_entity_poly.entity_id
_entity_poly.type
_entity_poly.pdbx_seq_one_letter_code
_entity_poly.pdbx_strand_id
1 'polypeptide(L)'
;MEDVIATYVAELLTKAGIDALPEEFKKDYLQKLRAEVEQRLGIMALGELDEDGLKKFEQIMRENETPDQKMLLEFFNKEIPDFEAKVKKTLAQFSEEFLSSAAKLMDLKKAE
;
A
#
# COMPACT_ATOMS: atom_id res chain seq x y z
N MET A 1 7.72 -8.61 -7.51
CA MET A 1 6.50 -8.17 -6.79
C MET A 1 6.55 -6.71 -6.33
N GLU A 2 7.71 -6.02 -6.29
CA GLU A 2 7.73 -4.53 -6.19
C GLU A 2 6.86 -3.86 -7.26
N ASP A 3 6.73 -4.49 -8.42
CA ASP A 3 5.80 -4.11 -9.48
C ASP A 3 4.32 -4.14 -9.12
N VAL A 4 3.84 -4.96 -8.17
CA VAL A 4 2.38 -5.08 -7.94
C VAL A 4 1.85 -3.81 -7.28
N ILE A 5 2.51 -3.33 -6.22
CA ILE A 5 2.13 -2.06 -5.56
C ILE A 5 2.42 -0.89 -6.50
N ALA A 6 3.57 -0.86 -7.18
CA ALA A 6 3.91 0.22 -8.10
C ALA A 6 2.93 0.32 -9.28
N THR A 7 2.56 -0.82 -9.89
CA THR A 7 1.56 -0.91 -10.95
C THR A 7 0.19 -0.50 -10.44
N TYR A 8 -0.18 -0.95 -9.24
CA TYR A 8 -1.46 -0.60 -8.63
C TYR A 8 -1.59 0.90 -8.37
N VAL A 9 -0.57 1.51 -7.79
CA VAL A 9 -0.53 2.95 -7.55
C VAL A 9 -0.52 3.73 -8.88
N ALA A 10 0.21 3.25 -9.89
CA ALA A 10 0.18 3.87 -11.22
C ALA A 10 -1.22 3.82 -11.84
N GLU A 11 -1.90 2.66 -11.81
CA GLU A 11 -3.27 2.53 -12.28
C GLU A 11 -4.25 3.40 -11.49
N LEU A 12 -4.04 3.53 -10.17
CA LEU A 12 -4.86 4.39 -9.32
C LEU A 12 -4.71 5.87 -9.69
N LEU A 13 -3.48 6.33 -9.95
CA LEU A 13 -3.21 7.70 -10.42
C LEU A 13 -3.86 7.96 -11.78
N THR A 14 -3.82 6.99 -12.69
CA THR A 14 -4.50 7.08 -13.99
C THR A 14 -6.01 7.15 -13.82
N LYS A 15 -6.61 6.27 -12.99
CA LYS A 15 -8.06 6.28 -12.72
C LYS A 15 -8.53 7.55 -12.02
N ALA A 16 -7.69 8.13 -11.17
CA ALA A 16 -7.96 9.40 -10.49
C ALA A 16 -7.83 10.62 -11.42
N GLY A 17 -7.40 10.44 -12.67
CA GLY A 17 -7.10 11.57 -13.58
C GLY A 17 -5.85 12.37 -13.20
N ILE A 18 -5.06 11.86 -12.24
CA ILE A 18 -3.80 12.46 -11.80
C ILE A 18 -2.69 12.24 -12.83
N ASP A 19 -2.89 11.33 -13.79
CA ASP A 19 -2.00 11.17 -14.94
C ASP A 19 -1.86 12.45 -15.81
N ALA A 20 -2.79 13.40 -15.69
CA ALA A 20 -2.65 14.71 -16.33
C ALA A 20 -1.71 15.68 -15.58
N LEU A 21 -1.26 15.34 -14.37
CA LEU A 21 -0.35 16.18 -13.56
C LEU A 21 1.11 16.04 -14.02
N PRO A 22 1.98 17.02 -13.71
CA PRO A 22 3.41 16.94 -14.04
C PRO A 22 4.08 15.71 -13.43
N GLU A 23 5.09 15.15 -14.10
CA GLU A 23 5.82 13.95 -13.64
C GLU A 23 6.39 14.09 -12.23
N GLU A 24 6.84 15.28 -11.83
CA GLU A 24 7.31 15.56 -10.47
C GLU A 24 6.19 15.36 -9.43
N PHE A 25 4.99 15.84 -9.71
CA PHE A 25 3.82 15.63 -8.85
C PHE A 25 3.41 14.17 -8.83
N LYS A 26 3.41 13.49 -9.98
CA LYS A 26 3.11 12.05 -10.05
C LYS A 26 4.07 11.25 -9.19
N LYS A 27 5.38 11.53 -9.29
CA LYS A 27 6.42 10.79 -8.57
C LYS A 27 6.31 10.98 -7.06
N ASP A 28 6.04 12.20 -6.60
CA ASP A 28 5.82 12.51 -5.19
C ASP A 28 4.56 11.82 -4.64
N TYR A 29 3.45 11.88 -5.40
CA TYR A 29 2.22 11.16 -5.06
C TYR A 29 2.41 9.65 -5.06
N LEU A 30 3.15 9.11 -6.03
CA LEU A 30 3.41 7.67 -6.14
C LEU A 30 4.23 7.19 -4.94
N GLN A 31 5.25 7.94 -4.52
CA GLN A 31 6.03 7.66 -3.31
C GLN A 31 5.16 7.69 -2.05
N LYS A 32 4.31 8.70 -1.89
CA LYS A 32 3.39 8.83 -0.74
C LYS A 32 2.35 7.72 -0.71
N LEU A 33 1.67 7.47 -1.82
CA LEU A 33 0.69 6.40 -1.97
C LEU A 33 1.32 5.03 -1.70
N ARG A 34 2.53 4.81 -2.21
CA ARG A 34 3.28 3.58 -1.94
C ARG A 34 3.54 3.43 -0.44
N ALA A 35 4.04 4.47 0.24
CA ALA A 35 4.29 4.44 1.67
C ALA A 35 3.00 4.21 2.49
N GLU A 36 1.89 4.86 2.13
CA GLU A 36 0.59 4.66 2.79
C GLU A 36 0.07 3.24 2.61
N VAL A 37 0.16 2.70 1.39
CA VAL A 37 -0.21 1.33 1.07
C VAL A 37 0.65 0.36 1.87
N GLU A 38 1.96 0.54 1.88
CA GLU A 38 2.89 -0.28 2.66
C GLU A 38 2.56 -0.27 4.15
N GLN A 39 2.28 0.91 4.71
CA GLN A 39 1.92 1.05 6.10
C GLN A 39 0.59 0.33 6.41
N ARG A 40 -0.44 0.50 5.57
CA ARG A 40 -1.73 -0.20 5.73
C ARG A 40 -1.58 -1.71 5.60
N LEU A 41 -0.81 -2.19 4.63
CA LEU A 41 -0.54 -3.60 4.44
C LEU A 41 0.25 -4.18 5.60
N GLY A 42 1.24 -3.45 6.13
CA GLY A 42 1.99 -3.84 7.32
C GLY A 42 1.10 -3.96 8.56
N ILE A 43 0.22 -2.99 8.82
CA ILE A 43 -0.74 -3.04 9.94
C ILE A 43 -1.71 -4.23 9.78
N MET A 44 -2.25 -4.44 8.59
CA MET A 44 -3.12 -5.58 8.29
C MET A 44 -2.38 -6.89 8.52
N ALA A 45 -1.15 -7.00 8.01
CA ALA A 45 -0.34 -8.19 8.15
C ALA A 45 -0.06 -8.52 9.63
N LEU A 46 0.34 -7.52 10.42
CA LEU A 46 0.57 -7.67 11.85
C LEU A 46 -0.68 -8.11 12.61
N GLY A 47 -1.87 -7.63 12.21
CA GLY A 47 -3.14 -8.05 12.83
C GLY A 47 -3.54 -9.49 12.51
N GLU A 48 -3.01 -10.06 11.43
CA GLU A 48 -3.28 -11.44 11.01
C GLU A 48 -2.22 -12.44 11.50
N LEU A 49 -1.11 -11.95 12.07
CA LEU A 49 -0.10 -12.82 12.67
C LEU A 49 -0.56 -13.33 14.03
N ASP A 50 -0.43 -14.63 14.24
CA ASP A 50 -0.52 -15.25 15.57
C ASP A 50 0.68 -14.85 16.44
N GLU A 51 0.63 -15.20 17.74
CA GLU A 51 1.68 -14.87 18.72
C GLU A 51 3.09 -15.32 18.30
N ASP A 52 3.21 -16.43 17.58
CA ASP A 52 4.49 -16.92 17.04
C ASP A 52 5.00 -16.06 15.87
N GLY A 53 4.08 -15.65 14.99
CA GLY A 53 4.38 -14.74 13.87
C GLY A 53 4.82 -13.36 14.37
N LEU A 54 4.17 -12.83 15.40
CA LEU A 54 4.56 -11.55 16.02
C LEU A 54 5.97 -11.61 16.61
N LYS A 55 6.33 -12.70 17.30
CA LYS A 55 7.69 -12.89 17.83
C LYS A 55 8.75 -12.94 16.74
N LYS A 56 8.48 -13.65 15.64
CA LYS A 56 9.38 -13.69 14.48
C LYS A 56 9.53 -12.32 13.82
N PHE A 57 8.43 -11.59 13.68
CA PHE A 57 8.46 -10.22 13.16
C PHE A 57 9.30 -9.29 14.05
N GLU A 58 9.08 -9.33 15.37
CA GLU A 58 9.91 -8.59 16.32
C GLU A 58 11.39 -8.96 16.24
N GLN A 59 11.69 -10.23 15.98
CA GLN A 59 13.07 -10.70 15.79
C GLN A 59 13.66 -10.14 14.48
N ILE A 60 12.92 -10.19 13.36
CA ILE A 60 13.36 -9.62 12.07
C ILE A 60 13.66 -8.12 12.22
N MET A 61 12.79 -7.39 12.93
CA MET A 61 12.95 -5.96 13.22
C MET A 61 14.12 -5.64 14.16
N ARG A 62 14.48 -6.58 15.05
CA ARG A 62 15.65 -6.44 15.93
C ARG A 62 16.96 -6.76 15.22
N GLU A 63 16.96 -7.77 14.36
CA GLU A 63 18.15 -8.21 13.62
C GLU A 63 18.45 -7.31 12.41
N ASN A 64 17.44 -6.62 11.88
CA ASN A 64 17.58 -5.72 10.76
C ASN A 64 17.05 -4.33 11.16
N GLU A 65 17.96 -3.38 11.37
CA GLU A 65 17.61 -1.98 11.69
C GLU A 65 16.75 -1.33 10.60
N THR A 66 16.86 -1.82 9.37
CA THR A 66 15.99 -1.51 8.23
C THR A 66 15.71 -2.81 7.48
N PRO A 67 14.65 -3.56 7.85
CA PRO A 67 14.33 -4.80 7.16
C PRO A 67 13.93 -4.50 5.73
N ASP A 68 14.48 -5.27 4.80
CA ASP A 68 14.13 -5.14 3.39
C ASP A 68 12.64 -5.44 3.18
N GLN A 69 11.98 -4.60 2.40
CA GLN A 69 10.55 -4.67 2.19
C GLN A 69 10.11 -5.99 1.53
N LYS A 70 10.94 -6.59 0.66
CA LYS A 70 10.69 -7.92 0.11
C LYS A 70 10.75 -8.98 1.20
N MET A 71 11.72 -8.90 2.11
CA MET A 71 11.88 -9.87 3.19
C MET A 71 10.63 -9.91 4.09
N LEU A 72 10.10 -8.73 4.46
CA LEU A 72 8.86 -8.64 5.22
C LEU A 72 7.67 -9.21 4.45
N LEU A 73 7.55 -8.90 3.16
CA LEU A 73 6.46 -9.42 2.32
C LEU A 73 6.52 -10.94 2.16
N GLU A 74 7.71 -11.52 1.97
CA GLU A 74 7.88 -12.98 1.89
C GLU A 74 7.55 -13.66 3.22
N PHE A 75 7.94 -13.03 4.33
CA PHE A 75 7.57 -13.48 5.66
C PHE A 75 6.04 -13.49 5.85
N PHE A 76 5.37 -12.38 5.55
CA PHE A 76 3.92 -12.29 5.66
C PHE A 76 3.19 -13.26 4.73
N ASN A 77 3.67 -13.42 3.49
CA ASN A 77 3.09 -14.37 2.54
C ASN A 77 3.22 -15.83 2.99
N LYS A 78 4.20 -16.13 3.85
CA LYS A 78 4.43 -17.47 4.38
C LYS A 78 3.63 -17.74 5.66
N GLU A 79 3.53 -16.75 6.54
CA GLU A 79 2.84 -16.89 7.82
C GLU A 79 1.33 -16.66 7.71
N ILE A 80 0.89 -15.81 6.76
CA ILE A 80 -0.52 -15.43 6.62
C ILE A 80 -1.16 -16.22 5.46
N PRO A 81 -2.14 -17.10 5.74
CA PRO A 81 -2.90 -17.75 4.67
C PRO A 81 -3.73 -16.71 3.91
N ASP A 82 -3.82 -16.90 2.59
CA ASP A 82 -4.50 -15.99 1.67
C ASP A 82 -3.96 -14.55 1.72
N PHE A 83 -2.69 -14.36 2.08
CA PHE A 83 -2.06 -13.04 2.17
C PHE A 83 -2.25 -12.23 0.89
N GLU A 84 -1.97 -12.81 -0.28
CA GLU A 84 -2.12 -12.11 -1.56
C GLU A 84 -3.57 -11.66 -1.81
N ALA A 85 -4.56 -12.47 -1.44
CA ALA A 85 -5.97 -12.11 -1.59
C ALA A 85 -6.36 -10.97 -0.63
N LYS A 86 -5.85 -10.99 0.61
CA LYS A 86 -6.04 -9.91 1.59
C LYS A 86 -5.37 -8.62 1.14
N VAL A 87 -4.14 -8.71 0.62
CA VAL A 87 -3.43 -7.57 0.02
C VAL A 87 -4.25 -6.96 -1.10
N LYS A 88 -4.70 -7.77 -2.07
CA LYS A 88 -5.55 -7.31 -3.19
C LYS A 88 -6.84 -6.66 -2.70
N LYS A 89 -7.48 -7.21 -1.67
CA LYS A 89 -8.70 -6.64 -1.08
C LYS A 89 -8.44 -5.30 -0.39
N THR A 90 -7.41 -5.20 0.45
CA THR A 90 -7.01 -3.96 1.12
C THR A 90 -6.65 -2.89 0.11
N LEU A 91 -5.92 -3.25 -0.94
CA LEU A 91 -5.60 -2.37 -2.06
C LEU A 91 -6.87 -1.91 -2.77
N ALA A 92 -7.79 -2.81 -3.09
CA ALA A 92 -9.07 -2.50 -3.75
C ALA A 92 -9.87 -1.48 -2.94
N GLN A 93 -10.04 -1.73 -1.65
CA GLN A 93 -10.74 -0.80 -0.75
C GLN A 93 -10.04 0.55 -0.69
N PHE A 94 -8.71 0.56 -0.56
CA PHE A 94 -7.94 1.81 -0.55
C PHE A 94 -8.12 2.62 -1.84
N SER A 95 -8.13 1.96 -3.00
CA SER A 95 -8.39 2.65 -4.27
C SER A 95 -9.79 3.22 -4.36
N GLU A 96 -10.81 2.50 -3.89
CA GLU A 96 -12.17 3.04 -3.85
C GLU A 96 -12.26 4.26 -2.92
N GLU A 97 -11.67 4.19 -1.74
CA GLU A 97 -11.59 5.32 -0.80
C GLU A 97 -10.83 6.51 -1.40
N PHE A 98 -9.70 6.25 -2.04
CA PHE A 98 -8.87 7.26 -2.68
C PHE A 98 -9.59 7.92 -3.86
N LEU A 99 -10.19 7.13 -4.76
CA LEU A 99 -10.94 7.65 -5.90
C LEU A 99 -12.18 8.43 -5.44
N SER A 100 -12.89 7.96 -4.43
CA SER A 100 -14.02 8.69 -3.84
C SER A 100 -13.56 10.01 -3.23
N SER A 101 -12.43 10.03 -2.52
CA SER A 101 -11.86 11.24 -1.92
C SER A 101 -11.34 12.21 -2.97
N ALA A 102 -10.65 11.70 -4.00
CA ALA A 102 -10.13 12.47 -5.12
C ALA A 102 -11.26 13.07 -5.97
N ALA A 103 -12.31 12.30 -6.26
CA ALA A 103 -13.49 12.78 -6.96
C ALA A 103 -14.17 13.91 -6.16
N LYS A 104 -14.29 13.77 -4.84
CA LYS A 104 -14.85 14.81 -3.97
C LYS A 104 -14.00 16.08 -3.94
N LEU A 105 -12.67 15.96 -3.94
CA LEU A 105 -11.75 17.10 -4.06
C LEU A 105 -11.86 17.81 -5.42
N MET A 106 -12.03 17.04 -6.50
CA MET A 106 -12.23 17.61 -7.84
C MET A 106 -13.61 18.27 -8.00
N ASP A 107 -14.65 17.74 -7.37
CA ASP A 107 -15.99 18.31 -7.37
C ASP A 107 -16.04 19.62 -6.58
N LEU A 108 -15.38 19.68 -5.42
CA LEU A 108 -15.21 20.91 -4.64
C LEU A 108 -14.48 22.01 -5.43
N LYS A 109 -13.44 21.66 -6.21
CA LYS A 109 -12.71 22.62 -7.05
C LYS A 109 -13.50 23.16 -8.25
N LYS A 110 -14.60 22.51 -8.65
CA LYS A 110 -15.51 23.02 -9.70
C LYS A 110 -16.62 23.91 -9.16
N ALA A 111 -16.82 23.93 -7.85
CA ALA A 111 -17.85 24.72 -7.18
C ALA A 111 -17.35 26.11 -6.73
N GLU A 112 -16.09 26.46 -6.98
CA GLU A 112 -15.49 27.79 -6.77
C GLU A 112 -15.41 28.61 -8.07
#